data_AF-U9TJ78-F1
#
_entry.id   AF-U9TJ78-F1
#
_cell.length_a   1.000
_cell.length_b   1.000
_cell.length_c   1.000
_cell.angle_alpha   90.00
_cell.angle_beta   90.00
_cell.angle_gamma   90.00
#
_symmetry.space_group_name_H-M   'P 1'
#
loop_
_entity.id
_entity.type
_entity.pdbx_description
1 polymer ?
#
loop_
_entity_poly.entity_id
_entity_poly.type
_entity_poly.pdbx_seq_one_letter_code
_entity_poly.pdbx_strand_id
1 'polypeptide(L)'
;MFLLKWGLAQNPELSSDPSNYSIDDFNSLKNTLQQCIPFIRFYNLTSKEFSDNILPYKEILSEELFTDLLRSFLNLHPDSKVNHKSKPRIAKEGIPTSTTIDDERKV
;
A
#
# COMPACT_ATOMS: atom_id res chain seq x y z
N MET A 1 -12.83 1.56 -3.97
CA MET A 1 -11.37 1.64 -4.23
C MET A 1 -11.00 0.85 -5.50
N PHE A 2 -10.58 1.51 -6.58
CA PHE A 2 -10.29 0.83 -7.86
C PHE A 2 -9.07 -0.10 -7.81
N LEU A 3 -8.08 0.22 -6.98
CA LEU A 3 -6.82 -0.55 -6.87
C LEU A 3 -7.01 -1.95 -6.27
N LEU A 4 -7.90 -2.10 -5.28
CA LEU A 4 -8.21 -3.43 -4.72
C LEU A 4 -8.96 -4.30 -5.71
N LYS A 5 -9.96 -3.73 -6.40
CA LYS A 5 -10.65 -4.42 -7.51
C LYS A 5 -9.67 -4.84 -8.60
N TRP A 6 -8.69 -3.99 -8.93
CA TRP A 6 -7.63 -4.33 -9.87
C TRP A 6 -6.75 -5.48 -9.35
N GLY A 7 -6.33 -5.45 -8.08
CA GLY A 7 -5.54 -6.54 -7.48
C GLY A 7 -6.28 -7.88 -7.49
N LEU A 8 -7.59 -7.89 -7.21
CA LEU A 8 -8.43 -9.08 -7.33
C LEU A 8 -8.54 -9.56 -8.78
N ALA A 9 -8.69 -8.64 -9.74
CA ALA A 9 -8.73 -9.00 -11.15
C ALA A 9 -7.41 -9.59 -11.68
N GLN A 10 -6.26 -9.28 -11.05
CA GLN A 10 -4.97 -9.89 -11.37
C GLN A 10 -4.79 -11.29 -10.75
N ASN A 11 -5.64 -11.67 -9.79
CA ASN A 11 -5.59 -12.96 -9.11
C ASN A 11 -6.95 -13.66 -9.26
N PRO A 12 -7.29 -14.16 -10.47
CA PRO A 12 -8.63 -14.66 -10.78
C PRO A 12 -9.04 -15.93 -10.01
N GLU A 13 -8.07 -16.63 -9.41
CA GLU A 13 -8.33 -17.80 -8.56
C GLU A 13 -8.77 -17.42 -7.14
N LEU A 14 -8.60 -16.15 -6.75
CA LEU A 14 -9.05 -15.68 -5.45
C LEU A 14 -10.57 -15.56 -5.38
N SER A 15 -11.13 -15.98 -4.25
CA SER A 15 -12.53 -15.72 -3.94
C SER A 15 -12.84 -14.22 -3.92
N SER A 16 -14.08 -13.84 -4.17
CA SER A 16 -14.52 -12.45 -3.94
C SER A 16 -14.70 -12.14 -2.46
N ASP A 17 -14.85 -13.16 -1.61
CA ASP A 17 -14.98 -13.02 -0.17
C ASP A 17 -13.65 -13.33 0.54
N PRO A 18 -12.99 -12.32 1.11
CA PRO A 18 -11.70 -12.47 1.82
C PRO A 18 -11.78 -13.38 3.04
N SER A 19 -12.97 -13.69 3.56
CA SER A 19 -13.15 -14.67 4.64
C SER A 19 -12.75 -16.09 4.25
N ASN A 20 -12.69 -16.39 2.94
CA ASN A 20 -12.30 -17.69 2.41
C ASN A 20 -10.82 -17.78 2.06
N TYR A 21 -10.04 -16.74 2.31
CA TYR A 21 -8.64 -16.70 1.89
C TYR A 21 -7.78 -17.55 2.82
N SER A 22 -6.96 -18.39 2.21
CA SER A 22 -5.83 -18.99 2.88
C SER A 22 -4.72 -17.97 3.11
N ILE A 23 -3.69 -18.35 3.88
CA ILE A 23 -2.50 -17.53 4.07
C ILE A 23 -1.80 -17.26 2.73
N ASP A 24 -1.77 -18.25 1.84
CA ASP A 24 -1.13 -18.15 0.52
C ASP A 24 -1.91 -17.23 -0.43
N ASP A 25 -3.23 -17.19 -0.32
CA ASP A 25 -4.09 -16.26 -1.04
C ASP A 25 -3.80 -14.80 -0.65
N PHE A 26 -3.68 -14.54 0.66
CA PHE A 26 -3.27 -13.23 1.16
C PHE A 26 -1.87 -12.86 0.71
N ASN A 27 -0.92 -13.80 0.73
CA ASN A 27 0.44 -13.57 0.26
C ASN A 27 0.49 -13.25 -1.24
N SER A 28 -0.30 -13.95 -2.05
CA SER A 28 -0.40 -13.71 -3.49
C SER A 28 -0.95 -12.31 -3.77
N LEU A 29 -2.08 -11.95 -3.13
CA LEU A 29 -2.68 -10.62 -3.28
C LEU A 29 -1.75 -9.51 -2.78
N LYS A 30 -1.03 -9.76 -1.68
CA LYS A 30 -0.01 -8.85 -1.15
C LYS A 30 1.12 -8.62 -2.13
N ASN A 31 1.65 -9.67 -2.74
CA ASN A 31 2.72 -9.56 -3.73
C ASN A 31 2.28 -8.78 -4.97
N THR A 32 1.03 -8.92 -5.41
CA THR A 32 0.46 -8.12 -6.51
C THR A 32 0.32 -6.65 -6.12
N LEU A 33 -0.18 -6.38 -4.91
CA LEU A 33 -0.51 -5.02 -4.48
C LEU A 33 0.67 -4.26 -3.87
N GLN A 34 1.77 -4.91 -3.49
CA GLN A 34 2.87 -4.28 -2.76
C GLN A 34 3.43 -3.04 -3.47
N GLN A 35 3.56 -3.09 -4.79
CA GLN A 35 4.06 -1.95 -5.58
C GLN A 35 3.01 -0.84 -5.70
N CYS A 36 1.74 -1.20 -5.59
CA CYS A 36 0.60 -0.28 -5.67
C CYS A 36 0.25 0.37 -4.32
N ILE A 37 0.51 -0.30 -3.18
CA ILE A 37 0.23 0.19 -1.82
C ILE A 37 0.72 1.62 -1.61
N PRO A 38 1.96 1.97 -1.99
CA PRO A 38 2.43 3.34 -1.95
C PRO A 38 1.44 4.34 -2.61
N PHE A 39 0.87 4.02 -3.75
CA PHE A 39 0.06 4.95 -4.54
C PHE A 39 -1.39 5.06 -4.05
N ILE A 40 -1.82 4.22 -3.10
CA ILE A 40 -3.17 4.27 -2.54
C ILE A 40 -3.28 5.45 -1.57
N ARG A 41 -4.25 6.34 -1.82
CA ARG A 41 -4.60 7.45 -0.91
C ARG A 41 -5.55 6.98 0.18
N PHE A 42 -5.07 6.15 1.10
CA PHE A 42 -5.91 5.55 2.15
C PHE A 42 -6.67 6.60 2.98
N TYR A 43 -6.04 7.74 3.29
CA TYR A 43 -6.62 8.84 4.07
C TYR A 43 -7.74 9.62 3.35
N ASN A 44 -8.03 9.32 2.08
CA ASN A 44 -9.13 9.92 1.35
C ASN A 44 -10.42 9.07 1.43
N LEU A 45 -10.37 7.91 2.08
CA LEU A 45 -11.54 7.06 2.28
C LEU A 45 -12.43 7.63 3.38
N THR A 46 -13.72 7.32 3.31
CA THR A 46 -14.64 7.47 4.45
C THR A 46 -14.45 6.30 5.44
N SER A 47 -14.88 6.46 6.70
CA SER A 47 -14.84 5.36 7.68
C SER A 47 -15.62 4.12 7.19
N LYS A 48 -16.73 4.32 6.46
CA LYS A 48 -17.48 3.22 5.83
C LYS A 48 -16.65 2.53 4.76
N GLU A 49 -16.02 3.28 3.85
CA GLU A 49 -15.18 2.68 2.81
C GLU A 49 -13.96 1.97 3.38
N PHE A 50 -13.35 2.50 4.44
CA PHE A 50 -12.29 1.82 5.17
C PHE A 50 -12.78 0.49 5.76
N SER A 51 -13.93 0.50 6.43
CA SER A 51 -14.50 -0.70 7.03
C SER A 51 -14.85 -1.76 6.00
N ASP A 52 -15.43 -1.37 4.87
CA ASP A 52 -15.89 -2.31 3.84
C ASP A 52 -14.76 -2.83 2.95
N ASN A 53 -13.73 -2.00 2.69
CA ASN A 53 -12.70 -2.32 1.67
C ASN A 53 -11.30 -2.56 2.23
N ILE A 54 -10.97 -2.08 3.44
CA ILE A 54 -9.61 -2.18 3.99
C ILE A 54 -9.55 -3.18 5.14
N LEU A 55 -10.49 -3.11 6.08
CA LEU A 55 -10.51 -4.03 7.23
C LEU A 55 -10.48 -5.53 6.84
N PRO A 56 -11.23 -6.00 5.81
CA PRO A 56 -11.21 -7.41 5.44
C PRO A 56 -9.86 -7.88 4.88
N TYR A 57 -9.02 -6.94 4.44
CA TYR A 57 -7.75 -7.20 3.76
C TYR A 57 -6.55 -6.74 4.60
N LYS A 58 -6.71 -6.65 5.93
CA LYS A 58 -5.67 -6.15 6.84
C LYS A 58 -4.33 -6.90 6.71
N GLU A 59 -4.35 -8.19 6.41
CA GLU A 59 -3.16 -9.07 6.28
C GLU A 59 -2.25 -8.69 5.10
N ILE A 60 -2.78 -7.96 4.12
CA ILE A 60 -2.03 -7.49 2.94
C ILE A 60 -1.22 -6.23 3.27
N LEU A 61 -1.63 -5.48 4.29
CA LEU A 61 -0.96 -4.26 4.72
C LEU A 61 0.15 -4.59 5.72
N SER A 62 1.13 -3.70 5.84
CA SER A 62 2.05 -3.78 6.97
C SER A 62 1.31 -3.41 8.27
N GLU A 63 1.69 -4.06 9.36
CA GLU A 63 1.09 -3.83 10.68
C GLU A 63 1.14 -2.34 11.10
N GLU A 64 2.27 -1.68 10.82
CA GLU A 64 2.45 -0.24 11.05
C GLU A 64 1.43 0.59 10.26
N LEU A 65 1.31 0.35 8.94
CA LEU A 65 0.38 1.08 8.09
C LEU A 65 -1.06 0.84 8.53
N PHE A 66 -1.43 -0.41 8.78
CA PHE A 66 -2.78 -0.74 9.23
C PHE A 66 -3.13 -0.08 10.56
N THR A 67 -2.21 -0.10 11.53
CA THR A 67 -2.40 0.54 12.83
C THR A 67 -2.59 2.05 12.71
N ASP A 68 -1.80 2.70 11.87
CA ASP A 68 -1.92 4.15 11.64
C ASP A 68 -3.21 4.53 10.91
N LEU A 69 -3.63 3.72 9.94
CA LEU A 69 -4.94 3.88 9.30
C LEU A 69 -6.06 3.68 10.31
N LEU A 70 -6.04 2.58 11.06
CA LEU A 70 -7.04 2.27 12.07
C LEU A 70 -7.16 3.39 13.09
N ARG A 71 -6.03 3.91 13.59
CA ARG A 71 -6.00 5.07 14.49
C ARG A 71 -6.63 6.30 13.83
N SER A 72 -6.32 6.58 12.58
CA SER A 72 -6.87 7.73 11.85
C SER A 72 -8.39 7.61 11.66
N PHE A 73 -8.88 6.42 11.31
CA PHE A 73 -10.30 6.14 11.08
C PHE A 73 -11.14 6.06 12.37
N LEU A 74 -10.55 5.59 13.47
CA LEU A 74 -11.19 5.54 14.79
C LEU A 74 -11.11 6.88 15.55
N ASN A 75 -10.04 7.67 15.36
CA ASN A 75 -9.87 8.98 15.98
C ASN A 75 -10.63 10.12 15.26
N LEU A 76 -11.47 9.82 14.27
CA LEU A 76 -12.53 10.71 13.80
C LEU A 76 -13.62 10.85 14.89
N HIS A 77 -13.23 11.39 16.04
CA HIS A 77 -14.15 12.01 16.98
C HIS A 77 -14.75 13.24 16.31
N PRO A 78 -16.04 13.59 16.52
CA PRO A 78 -16.67 14.76 15.88
C PRO A 78 -15.93 16.09 16.11
N ASP A 79 -15.07 16.17 17.13
CA ASP A 79 -14.28 17.35 17.48
C ASP A 79 -12.84 17.35 16.95
N SER A 80 -12.37 16.29 16.29
CA SER A 80 -10.98 16.20 15.85
C SER A 80 -10.80 16.76 14.42
N LYS A 81 -10.07 17.88 14.31
CA LYS A 81 -9.65 18.43 13.02
C LYS A 81 -8.56 17.54 12.42
N VAL A 82 -8.95 16.62 11.55
CA VAL A 82 -8.00 15.81 10.78
C VAL A 82 -7.37 16.68 9.70
N ASN A 83 -6.26 17.35 10.03
CA ASN A 83 -5.44 18.07 9.06
C ASN A 83 -4.50 17.10 8.36
N HIS A 84 -5.02 16.33 7.39
CA HIS A 84 -4.18 15.50 6.51
C HIS A 84 -3.41 16.40 5.53
N LYS A 85 -2.37 17.10 6.03
CA LYS A 85 -1.30 17.57 5.16
C LYS A 85 -0.52 16.33 4.73
N SER A 86 -0.94 15.72 3.63
CA SER A 86 -0.17 14.67 2.96
C SER A 86 1.23 15.23 2.70
N LYS A 87 2.26 14.62 3.31
CA LYS A 87 3.64 14.98 3.00
C LYS A 87 3.90 14.62 1.52
N PRO A 88 4.54 15.50 0.73
CA PRO A 88 4.91 15.17 -0.63
C PRO A 88 5.82 13.96 -0.62
N ARG A 89 5.59 13.02 -1.55
CA ARG A 89 6.57 11.98 -1.82
C ARG A 89 7.78 12.63 -2.46
N ILE A 90 8.86 12.75 -1.70
CA ILE A 90 10.18 12.98 -2.30
C ILE A 90 10.51 11.68 -3.05
N ALA A 91 10.43 11.72 -4.38
CA ALA A 91 11.05 10.69 -5.20
C ALA A 91 12.55 10.71 -4.88
N LYS A 92 13.10 9.58 -4.41
CA LYS A 92 14.54 9.40 -4.44
C LYS A 92 14.92 9.25 -5.91
N GLU A 93 15.35 10.35 -6.53
CA GLU A 93 16.05 10.31 -7.81
C GLU A 93 17.27 9.41 -7.64
N GLY A 94 17.25 8.27 -8.31
CA GLY A 94 18.42 7.43 -8.47
C GLY A 94 19.45 8.21 -9.28
N ILE A 95 20.62 8.45 -8.70
CA ILE A 95 21.79 8.91 -9.43
C ILE A 95 22.19 7.79 -10.40
N PRO A 96 22.23 8.00 -11.72
CA PRO A 96 22.83 7.06 -12.64
C PRO A 96 24.30 7.44 -12.82
N THR A 97 25.21 6.83 -12.05
CA THR A 97 26.63 6.84 -12.42
C THR A 97 26.92 5.64 -13.30
N SER A 98 26.90 5.92 -14.61
CA SER A 98 27.42 5.07 -15.68
C SER A 98 28.86 4.63 -15.38
N THR A 99 29.08 3.32 -15.41
CA THR A 99 30.39 2.66 -15.51
C THR A 99 30.85 2.64 -16.96
N THR A 100 32.04 3.14 -17.32
CA THR A 100 33.01 2.44 -18.23
C THR A 100 34.41 3.12 -18.19
N ILE A 101 35.47 2.47 -17.65
CA ILE A 101 36.70 1.87 -18.29
C ILE A 101 37.47 2.89 -19.19
N ASP A 102 38.76 3.24 -18.98
CA ASP A 102 40.03 2.52 -19.25
C ASP A 102 41.20 3.24 -18.52
N ASP A 103 42.11 2.60 -17.76
CA ASP A 103 43.25 1.70 -18.08
C ASP A 103 44.63 2.41 -18.14
N GLU A 104 45.65 1.74 -17.56
CA GLU A 104 47.11 1.97 -17.62
C GLU A 104 47.79 3.30 -17.16
N ARG A 105 48.58 3.25 -16.07
CA ARG A 105 50.05 3.06 -16.14
C ARG A 105 50.74 2.98 -14.78
N LYS A 106 51.46 1.87 -14.64
CA LYS A 106 52.52 1.52 -13.69
C LYS A 106 53.73 2.45 -13.83
N VAL A 107 54.16 3.12 -12.75
CA VAL A 107 55.57 3.30 -12.30
C VAL A 107 55.56 3.49 -10.79
#